data_AF-A0A9D1A8A6-F1
#
_entry.id   AF-A0A9D1A8A6-F1
#
_cell.length_a   1.000
_cell.length_b   1.000
_cell.length_c   1.000
_cell.angle_alpha   90.00
_cell.angle_beta   90.00
_cell.angle_gamma   90.00
#
_symmetry.space_group_name_H-M   'P 1'
#
loop_
_entity.id
_entity.type
_entity.pdbx_description
1 polymer ?
#
loop_
_entity_poly.entity_id
_entity_poly.type
_entity_poly.pdbx_seq_one_letter_code
_entity_poly.pdbx_strand_id
1 'polypeptide(L)'
;MTEIEIGQRRLKAQITGKLRDGDWDYRESKSITLETDYETAASLFQNGAAWAILVPCQPVEDPDTGEMVTPEPIRYDNSAFLVAGDITDHRDGTITVKMGRLTALEETLELIYGGDET
;
A
#
# COMPACT_ATOMS: atom_id res chain seq x y z
N MET A 1 -8.85 11.22 -4.80
CA MET A 1 -7.67 10.78 -4.02
C MET A 1 -8.05 9.47 -3.36
N THR A 2 -7.20 8.46 -3.46
CA THR A 2 -7.48 7.11 -2.96
C THR A 2 -7.16 7.07 -1.46
N GLU A 3 -7.76 6.14 -0.74
CA GLU A 3 -7.42 5.92 0.67
C GLU A 3 -6.68 4.59 0.80
N ILE A 4 -5.73 4.53 1.72
CA ILE A 4 -5.08 3.30 2.12
C ILE A 4 -5.39 3.01 3.57
N GLU A 5 -5.39 1.73 3.91
CA GLU A 5 -5.40 1.24 5.28
C GLU A 5 -4.02 0.68 5.61
N ILE A 6 -3.40 1.14 6.71
CA ILE A 6 -2.14 0.62 7.22
C ILE A 6 -2.15 0.64 8.75
N GLY A 7 -1.90 -0.52 9.37
CA GLY A 7 -2.15 -0.71 10.79
C GLY A 7 -3.61 -0.41 11.15
N GLN A 8 -3.82 0.54 12.08
CA GLN A 8 -5.17 0.99 12.49
C GLN A 8 -5.56 2.35 11.87
N ARG A 9 -4.85 2.79 10.83
CA ARG A 9 -5.01 4.13 10.23
C ARG A 9 -5.52 4.04 8.80
N ARG A 10 -6.40 4.99 8.45
CA ARG A 10 -6.83 5.25 7.07
C ARG A 10 -6.24 6.58 6.62
N LEU A 11 -5.48 6.57 5.53
CA LEU A 11 -4.72 7.72 5.06
C LEU A 11 -5.05 8.00 3.59
N LYS A 12 -5.24 9.28 3.25
CA LYS A 12 -5.39 9.70 1.86
C LYS A 12 -4.05 9.65 1.17
N ALA A 13 -3.99 8.97 0.03
CA ALA A 13 -2.77 8.78 -0.73
C ALA A 13 -3.01 8.93 -2.24
N GLN A 14 -1.94 9.29 -2.94
CA GLN A 14 -1.82 9.01 -4.37
C GLN A 14 -1.03 7.72 -4.55
N ILE A 15 -1.53 6.83 -5.39
CA ILE A 15 -0.93 5.51 -5.61
C ILE A 15 -0.61 5.40 -7.09
N THR A 16 0.64 5.09 -7.39
CA THR A 16 1.08 4.71 -8.74
C THR A 16 1.66 3.31 -8.68
N GLY A 17 1.49 2.54 -9.76
CA GLY A 17 1.98 1.17 -9.83
C GLY A 17 2.61 0.87 -11.17
N LYS A 18 3.64 0.04 -11.16
CA LYS A 18 4.31 -0.49 -12.35
C LYS A 18 4.29 -2.02 -12.26
N LEU A 19 3.71 -2.68 -13.26
CA LEU A 19 3.76 -4.14 -13.37
C LEU A 19 5.19 -4.67 -13.57
N ARG A 20 6.06 -3.83 -14.16
CA ARG A 20 7.45 -4.14 -14.43
C ARG A 20 8.30 -2.89 -14.25
N ASP A 21 8.83 -2.69 -13.05
CA ASP A 21 9.61 -1.49 -12.71
C ASP A 21 11.08 -1.64 -13.12
N GLY A 22 11.47 -1.05 -14.26
CA GLY A 22 12.85 -1.14 -14.76
C GLY A 22 13.90 -0.53 -13.83
N ASP A 23 13.50 0.45 -13.01
CA ASP A 23 14.34 1.04 -11.96
C ASP A 23 14.47 0.13 -10.73
N TRP A 24 13.79 -1.01 -10.71
CA TRP A 24 13.72 -1.90 -9.56
C TRP A 24 13.74 -3.38 -9.95
N ASP A 25 14.73 -3.78 -10.73
CA ASP A 25 14.94 -5.18 -11.13
C ASP A 25 13.73 -5.80 -11.87
N TYR A 26 12.93 -4.96 -12.54
CA TYR A 26 11.71 -5.35 -13.23
C TYR A 26 10.62 -5.98 -12.35
N ARG A 27 10.70 -5.84 -11.03
CA ARG A 27 9.66 -6.32 -10.11
C ARG A 27 8.40 -5.47 -10.19
N GLU A 28 7.29 -6.04 -9.75
CA GLU A 28 6.04 -5.29 -9.60
C GLU A 28 6.19 -4.31 -8.43
N SER A 29 5.95 -3.03 -8.69
CA SER A 29 6.14 -1.97 -7.70
C SER A 29 4.93 -1.05 -7.58
N LYS A 30 4.81 -0.42 -6.40
CA LYS A 30 3.85 0.64 -6.10
C LYS A 30 4.55 1.77 -5.36
N SER A 31 4.20 3.00 -5.69
CA SER A 31 4.63 4.18 -4.94
C SER A 31 3.41 4.84 -4.31
N ILE A 32 3.49 5.06 -3.01
CA ILE A 32 2.44 5.66 -2.19
C ILE A 32 2.91 7.05 -1.77
N THR A 33 2.23 8.09 -2.24
CA THR A 33 2.51 9.48 -1.86
C THR A 33 1.47 9.98 -0.87
N LEU A 34 1.93 10.50 0.27
CA LEU A 34 1.14 10.92 1.42
C LEU A 34 1.55 12.33 1.87
N GLU A 35 0.59 13.09 2.38
CA GLU A 35 0.85 14.35 3.11
C GLU A 35 1.12 14.01 4.58
N THR A 36 2.39 13.81 4.94
CA THR A 36 2.82 13.45 6.29
C THR A 36 4.30 13.79 6.48
N ASP A 37 4.83 13.65 7.69
CA ASP A 37 6.26 13.77 7.95
C ASP A 37 6.98 12.43 7.78
N TYR A 38 8.30 12.51 7.58
CA TYR A 38 9.14 11.34 7.35
C TYR A 38 9.11 10.33 8.52
N GLU A 39 9.10 10.80 9.77
CA GLU A 39 9.14 9.92 10.94
C GLU A 39 7.84 9.10 11.05
N THR A 40 6.71 9.74 10.82
CA THR A 40 5.39 9.09 10.77
C THR A 40 5.32 8.07 9.63
N ALA A 41 5.80 8.43 8.43
CA ALA A 41 5.85 7.51 7.29
C ALA A 41 6.76 6.30 7.59
N ALA A 42 7.98 6.53 8.07
CA ALA A 42 8.93 5.46 8.40
C ALA A 42 8.42 4.54 9.52
N SER A 43 7.67 5.07 10.49
CA SER A 43 7.06 4.25 11.54
C SER A 43 5.90 3.40 11.04
N LEU A 44 5.14 3.85 10.04
CA LEU A 44 3.98 3.12 9.51
C LEU A 44 4.38 2.09 8.46
N PHE A 45 5.27 2.48 7.56
CA PHE A 45 5.75 1.65 6.45
C PHE A 45 7.02 0.94 6.86
N GLN A 46 6.87 -0.04 7.75
CA GLN A 46 7.92 -0.99 8.10
C GLN A 46 7.96 -2.15 7.10
N ASN A 47 9.11 -2.81 6.94
CA ASN A 47 9.19 -4.00 6.12
C ASN A 47 8.17 -5.05 6.59
N GLY A 48 7.40 -5.63 5.66
CA GLY A 48 6.31 -6.55 5.99
C GLY A 48 5.02 -5.90 6.53
N ALA A 49 4.92 -4.56 6.57
CA ALA A 49 3.70 -3.90 7.01
C ALA A 49 2.51 -4.29 6.11
N ALA A 50 1.47 -4.84 6.71
CA ALA A 50 0.23 -5.15 6.02
C ALA A 50 -0.53 -3.86 5.70
N TRP A 51 -0.90 -3.69 4.43
CA TRP A 51 -1.64 -2.53 3.96
C TRP A 51 -2.62 -2.91 2.86
N ALA A 52 -3.62 -2.06 2.66
CA ALA A 52 -4.65 -2.25 1.64
C ALA A 52 -5.03 -0.94 0.97
N ILE A 53 -5.50 -1.03 -0.27
CA ILE A 53 -6.12 0.08 -0.98
C ILE A 53 -7.62 0.01 -0.72
N LEU A 54 -8.19 1.12 -0.27
CA LEU A 54 -9.62 1.27 -0.06
C LEU A 54 -10.21 2.00 -1.27
N VAL A 55 -11.02 1.27 -2.05
CA VAL A 55 -11.71 1.83 -3.22
C VAL A 55 -13.10 2.27 -2.79
N PRO A 56 -13.42 3.58 -2.88
CA PRO A 56 -14.72 4.08 -2.45
C PRO A 56 -15.83 3.54 -3.35
N CYS A 57 -16.94 3.15 -2.74
CA CYS A 57 -18.14 2.77 -3.46
C CYS A 57 -18.98 4.00 -3.81
N GLN A 58 -19.75 3.90 -4.89
CA GLN A 58 -20.77 4.91 -5.20
C GLN A 58 -21.93 4.79 -4.19
N PRO A 59 -22.54 5.90 -3.78
CA PRO A 59 -23.72 5.86 -2.95
C PRO A 59 -24.87 5.18 -3.70
N VAL A 60 -25.62 4.35 -2.99
CA VAL A 60 -26.78 3.61 -3.49
C VAL A 60 -28.01 4.05 -2.71
N GLU A 61 -29.17 4.09 -3.38
CA GLU A 61 -30.43 4.37 -2.72
C GLU A 61 -30.87 3.13 -1.92
N ASP A 62 -31.20 3.32 -0.66
CA ASP A 62 -31.78 2.29 0.19
C ASP A 62 -33.21 1.98 -0.29
N PRO A 63 -33.53 0.73 -0.66
CA PRO A 63 -34.83 0.39 -1.24
C PRO A 63 -35.98 0.47 -0.23
N ASP A 64 -35.70 0.45 1.08
CA ASP A 64 -36.70 0.50 2.14
C ASP A 64 -36.98 1.93 2.60
N THR A 65 -35.96 2.79 2.65
CA THR A 65 -36.08 4.18 3.14
C THR A 65 -36.03 5.25 2.05
N GLY A 66 -35.50 4.93 0.87
CA GLY A 66 -35.24 5.89 -0.22
C GLY A 66 -34.07 6.84 0.06
N GLU A 67 -33.28 6.61 1.11
CA GLU A 67 -32.13 7.44 1.45
C GLU A 67 -30.87 6.99 0.71
N MET A 68 -30.01 7.94 0.35
CA MET A 68 -28.71 7.61 -0.26
C MET A 68 -27.73 7.14 0.82
N VAL A 69 -27.34 5.87 0.77
CA VAL A 69 -26.35 5.26 1.66
C VAL A 69 -25.05 5.04 0.90
N THR A 70 -23.92 5.44 1.49
CA THR A 70 -22.60 5.11 0.94
C THR A 70 -22.10 3.83 1.61
N PRO A 71 -21.96 2.71 0.87
CA PRO A 71 -21.46 1.48 1.47
C PRO A 71 -19.97 1.59 1.79
N GLU A 72 -19.49 0.68 2.64
CA GLU A 72 -18.07 0.61 3.00
C GLU A 72 -17.19 0.43 1.75
N PRO A 73 -15.98 1.00 1.76
CA PRO A 73 -15.05 0.87 0.64
C PRO A 73 -14.61 -0.58 0.46
N ILE A 74 -14.39 -0.98 -0.78
CA ILE A 74 -13.84 -2.30 -1.10
C ILE A 74 -12.36 -2.31 -0.73
N ARG A 75 -11.97 -3.25 0.12
CA ARG A 75 -10.59 -3.45 0.57
C ARG A 75 -9.83 -4.36 -0.39
N TYR A 76 -8.75 -3.84 -0.99
CA TYR A 76 -7.81 -4.60 -1.80
C TYR A 76 -6.52 -4.82 -1.03
N ASP A 77 -6.26 -6.06 -0.63
CA ASP A 77 -5.05 -6.40 0.10
C ASP A 77 -3.79 -6.21 -0.77
N ASN A 78 -2.78 -5.54 -0.22
CA ASN A 78 -1.50 -5.32 -0.88
C ASN A 78 -0.32 -5.72 0.03
N SER A 79 -0.55 -6.61 1.01
CA SER A 79 0.50 -7.08 1.95
C SER A 79 1.68 -7.77 1.26
N ALA A 80 1.49 -8.31 0.06
CA ALA A 80 2.56 -8.87 -0.77
C ALA A 80 3.57 -7.81 -1.27
N PHE A 81 3.23 -6.52 -1.21
CA PHE A 81 4.14 -5.43 -1.51
C PHE A 81 4.86 -5.03 -0.23
N LEU A 82 6.12 -5.45 -0.13
CA LEU A 82 6.99 -5.18 1.00
C LEU A 82 7.65 -3.80 0.83
N VAL A 83 7.94 -3.16 1.96
CA VAL A 83 8.76 -1.93 1.97
C VAL A 83 10.20 -2.35 1.71
N ALA A 84 10.56 -2.41 0.43
CA ALA A 84 11.91 -2.78 -0.01
C ALA A 84 12.64 -1.62 -0.70
N GLY A 85 12.06 -0.42 -0.71
CA GLY A 85 12.57 0.75 -1.45
C GLY A 85 12.68 2.00 -0.58
N ASP A 86 13.01 3.12 -1.23
CA ASP A 86 13.23 4.39 -0.55
C ASP A 86 11.93 5.00 0.00
N ILE A 87 12.09 5.69 1.14
CA ILE A 87 11.15 6.69 1.62
C ILE A 87 11.74 8.04 1.24
N THR A 88 11.09 8.73 0.31
CA THR A 88 11.56 10.01 -0.23
C THR A 88 10.75 11.16 0.34
N ASP A 89 11.41 12.09 1.04
CA ASP A 89 10.85 13.38 1.43
C ASP A 89 11.06 14.41 0.33
N HIS A 90 9.96 14.94 -0.23
CA HIS A 90 9.99 15.92 -1.32
C HIS A 90 10.18 17.37 -0.83
N ARG A 91 10.20 17.59 0.50
CA ARG A 91 10.34 18.89 1.17
C ARG A 91 9.19 19.88 0.89
N ASP A 92 8.09 19.40 0.31
CA ASP A 92 6.86 20.15 0.06
C ASP A 92 5.71 19.75 0.98
N GLY A 93 6.00 18.92 2.00
CA GLY A 93 5.01 18.34 2.90
C GLY A 93 4.49 16.97 2.44
N THR A 94 5.01 16.43 1.33
CA THR A 94 4.69 15.08 0.87
C THR A 94 5.87 14.12 0.99
N ILE A 95 5.53 12.86 1.30
CA ILE A 95 6.46 11.73 1.34
C ILE A 95 5.99 10.69 0.32
N THR A 96 6.93 10.10 -0.43
CA THR A 96 6.67 8.92 -1.25
C THR A 96 7.38 7.70 -0.67
N VAL A 97 6.61 6.63 -0.44
CA VAL A 97 7.13 5.31 -0.04
C VAL A 97 7.09 4.39 -1.26
N LYS A 98 8.24 3.80 -1.61
CA LYS A 98 8.35 2.82 -2.70
C LYS A 98 8.25 1.39 -2.18
N MET A 99 7.28 0.63 -2.69
CA MET A 99 6.91 -0.72 -2.25
C MET A 99 7.02 -1.71 -3.41
N GLY A 100 7.52 -2.91 -3.17
CA GLY A 100 7.79 -3.89 -4.22
C GLY A 100 7.43 -5.30 -3.79
N ARG A 101 6.98 -6.12 -4.73
CA ARG A 101 6.89 -7.56 -4.50
C ARG A 101 8.30 -8.17 -4.54
N LEU A 102 8.45 -9.29 -3.86
CA LEU A 102 9.60 -10.15 -4.05
C LEU A 102 9.64 -10.65 -5.50
N THR A 103 10.84 -10.80 -6.02
CA THR A 103 11.09 -11.52 -7.27
C THR A 103 10.86 -13.01 -7.03
N ALA A 104 10.62 -13.77 -8.10
CA ALA A 104 10.48 -15.23 -8.00
C ALA A 104 11.69 -15.90 -7.34
N LEU A 105 12.89 -15.34 -7.52
CA LEU A 105 14.11 -15.82 -6.86
C LEU A 105 14.08 -15.55 -5.36
N GLU A 106 13.72 -14.34 -4.95
CA GLU A 106 13.60 -13.97 -3.53
C GLU A 106 12.48 -14.78 -2.84
N GLU A 107 11.31 -14.95 -3.48
CA GLU A 107 10.23 -15.83 -2.97
C GLU A 107 10.74 -17.28 -2.80
N THR A 108 11.52 -17.78 -3.75
CA THR A 108 12.10 -19.13 -3.67
C THR A 108 13.14 -19.23 -2.54
N LEU A 109 13.96 -18.20 -2.34
CA LEU A 109 14.94 -18.15 -1.26
C LEU A 109 14.25 -18.10 0.11
N GLU A 110 13.17 -17.32 0.26
CA GLU A 110 12.37 -17.31 1.48
C GLU A 110 11.74 -18.69 1.76
N LEU A 111 11.25 -19.39 0.74
CA LEU A 111 10.70 -20.75 0.93
C LEU A 111 11.76 -21.78 1.34
N ILE A 112 13.00 -21.64 0.86
CA ILE A 112 14.10 -22.59 1.14
C ILE A 112 14.77 -22.30 2.49
N TYR A 113 14.93 -21.01 2.84
CA TYR A 113 15.74 -20.59 3.99
C TYR A 113 14.93 -19.91 5.11
N GLY A 114 13.73 -19.39 4.83
CA GLY A 114 12.84 -18.74 5.81
C GLY A 114 11.93 -19.71 6.57
N GLY A 115 12.06 -21.02 6.32
CA GLY A 115 11.31 -22.07 7.03
C GLY A 115 11.92 -22.53 8.36
N ASP A 116 13.03 -21.93 8.80
CA ASP A 116 13.76 -22.28 10.03
C ASP A 116 13.77 -21.10 11.02
N GLU A 117 12.58 -20.61 11.37
CA GLU A 117 12.39 -19.77 12.56
C GLU A 117 11.23 -20.37 13.38
N THR A 118 11.59 -21.23 14.35
CA THR A 118 10.73 -21.71 15.45
C THR A 118 10.63 -20.68 16.57
#